data_AF-K9SNU5-F1
#
_entry.id   AF-K9SNU5-F1
#
_cell.length_a   1.000
_cell.length_b   1.000
_cell.length_c   1.000
_cell.angle_alpha   90.00
_cell.angle_beta   90.00
_cell.angle_gamma   90.00
#
_symmetry.space_group_name_H-M   'P 1'
#
loop_
_entity.id
_entity.type
_entity.pdbx_description
1 polymer ?
#
loop_
_entity_poly.entity_id
_entity_poly.type
_entity_poly.pdbx_seq_one_letter_code
_entity_poly.pdbx_strand_id
1 'polypeptide(L)'
;MAQLKVIHDTYLKRSDRQQAAQLPENQKQFVSAGNSFVLHSYAEPDNAHVKVALKDIEFKGFNTWYAYVGHVEITVSETIKAYRDLALDRLEQLMLALPQESQEADYFVDKYLRIYSGLPDRPEDALPYRGLYGTNASMDDYRNAAVSRLKQLILELLKYEEVDVEVDAQIRKLSNLPPKAAEHDPYVRLFELKTAEPDPLDPDPGVVITPGSEYVTTAQLLTIAGTRDLVDRFEALTPGVNATLERYNITTYLRITHFLAQVMHESGGFRYLKELWGPTAAQAGYEGRSDLGNTQSGDGFRFRGRGLIQLTGRYNYRLFSNDIGVDFVSNPDLVAQPPYAVLAAGWFWDRNNINALADIDDAYAVTRRINGGLNGINDRLDYLHYAKITL
;
A
#
# COMPACT_ATOMS: atom_id res chain seq x y z
N MET A 1 -4.46 -17.29 3.90
CA MET A 1 -3.37 -18.28 3.70
C MET A 1 -3.95 -19.49 2.96
N ALA A 2 -3.15 -20.45 2.54
CA ALA A 2 -3.70 -21.71 2.04
C ALA A 2 -4.40 -22.46 3.19
N GLN A 3 -5.52 -23.11 2.92
CA GLN A 3 -6.25 -23.92 3.89
C GLN A 3 -6.46 -25.33 3.35
N LEU A 4 -6.29 -26.32 4.21
CA LEU A 4 -6.71 -27.70 3.98
C LEU A 4 -8.11 -27.89 4.54
N LYS A 5 -9.09 -28.09 3.67
CA LYS A 5 -10.47 -28.44 4.03
C LYS A 5 -10.67 -29.95 3.90
N VAL A 6 -11.13 -30.59 4.95
CA VAL A 6 -11.45 -32.02 4.96
C VAL A 6 -12.90 -32.19 4.51
N ILE A 7 -13.10 -32.76 3.32
CA ILE A 7 -14.44 -32.94 2.70
C ILE A 7 -15.05 -34.32 2.98
N HIS A 8 -14.23 -35.29 3.37
CA HIS A 8 -14.64 -36.62 3.84
C HIS A 8 -13.82 -37.03 5.07
N ASP A 9 -14.41 -37.80 5.97
CA ASP A 9 -13.70 -38.37 7.12
C ASP A 9 -12.42 -39.08 6.66
N THR A 10 -11.30 -38.74 7.28
CA THR A 10 -10.00 -39.18 6.79
C THR A 10 -8.96 -39.32 7.89
N TYR A 11 -7.83 -39.92 7.55
CA TYR A 11 -6.63 -39.92 8.37
C TYR A 11 -5.53 -39.10 7.68
N LEU A 12 -5.02 -38.10 8.39
CA LEU A 12 -3.72 -37.53 8.09
C LEU A 12 -2.64 -38.52 8.52
N LYS A 13 -1.64 -38.77 7.68
CA LYS A 13 -0.63 -39.83 7.89
C LYS A 13 0.80 -39.29 7.84
N ARG A 14 1.73 -39.97 8.51
CA ARG A 14 3.18 -39.71 8.38
C ARG A 14 3.81 -40.41 7.17
N SER A 15 3.04 -41.20 6.42
CA SER A 15 3.44 -41.88 5.19
C SER A 15 2.34 -41.77 4.13
N ASP A 16 2.75 -41.52 2.89
CA ASP A 16 1.93 -41.57 1.66
C ASP A 16 1.75 -42.99 1.12
N ARG A 17 2.63 -43.94 1.49
CA ARG A 17 2.63 -45.31 0.95
C ARG A 17 1.87 -46.32 1.79
N GLN A 18 1.80 -46.12 3.11
CA GLN A 18 1.15 -47.07 4.02
C GLN A 18 -0.33 -46.71 4.24
N GLN A 19 -1.17 -47.74 4.38
CA GLN A 19 -2.57 -47.56 4.73
C GLN A 19 -2.70 -47.17 6.21
N ALA A 20 -3.71 -46.36 6.56
CA ALA A 20 -3.92 -45.89 7.94
C ALA A 20 -4.08 -47.03 8.96
N ALA A 21 -4.68 -48.16 8.56
CA ALA A 21 -4.83 -49.35 9.40
C ALA A 21 -3.50 -50.01 9.78
N GLN A 22 -2.43 -49.79 8.99
CA GLN A 22 -1.10 -50.36 9.21
C GLN A 22 -0.18 -49.41 9.99
N LEU A 23 -0.61 -48.15 10.18
CA LEU A 23 0.18 -47.14 10.88
C LEU A 23 -0.11 -47.18 12.39
N PRO A 24 0.94 -47.09 13.22
CA PRO A 24 0.80 -46.85 14.66
C PRO A 24 -0.03 -45.59 14.94
N GLU A 25 -0.72 -45.54 16.08
CA GLU A 25 -1.57 -44.38 16.42
C GLU A 25 -0.78 -43.07 16.44
N ASN A 26 0.48 -43.04 16.87
CA ASN A 26 1.29 -41.82 16.84
C ASN A 26 1.67 -41.33 15.42
N GLN A 27 1.40 -42.10 14.37
CA GLN A 27 1.71 -41.78 12.97
C GLN A 27 0.48 -41.49 12.10
N LYS A 28 -0.71 -41.44 12.72
CA LYS A 28 -1.96 -41.08 12.04
C LYS A 28 -2.83 -40.19 12.93
N GLN A 29 -3.59 -39.30 12.31
CA GLN A 29 -4.56 -38.43 12.99
C GLN A 29 -5.88 -38.51 12.25
N PHE A 30 -6.92 -38.99 12.94
CA PHE A 30 -8.28 -38.94 12.40
C PHE A 30 -8.77 -37.48 12.37
N VAL A 31 -9.43 -37.11 11.28
CA VAL A 31 -10.09 -35.82 11.13
C VAL A 31 -11.44 -36.05 10.45
N SER A 32 -12.51 -35.54 11.06
CA SER A 32 -13.84 -35.62 10.48
C SER A 32 -14.04 -34.60 9.37
N ALA A 33 -14.94 -34.90 8.44
CA ALA A 33 -15.40 -33.97 7.41
C ALA A 33 -15.88 -32.64 8.04
N GLY A 34 -15.64 -31.55 7.33
CA GLY A 34 -15.97 -30.18 7.74
C GLY A 34 -14.84 -29.44 8.47
N ASN A 35 -13.82 -30.12 8.98
CA ASN A 35 -12.66 -29.45 9.59
C ASN A 35 -11.78 -28.76 8.55
N SER A 36 -11.23 -27.60 8.91
CA SER A 36 -10.29 -26.86 8.07
C SER A 36 -9.06 -26.45 8.88
N PHE A 37 -7.89 -26.48 8.25
CA PHE A 37 -6.63 -26.10 8.87
C PHE A 37 -5.87 -25.11 7.99
N VAL A 38 -5.30 -24.08 8.61
CA VAL A 38 -4.37 -23.19 7.91
C VAL A 38 -3.07 -23.95 7.63
N LEU A 39 -2.56 -23.80 6.41
CA LEU A 39 -1.32 -24.42 5.98
C LEU A 39 -0.18 -23.40 6.00
N HIS A 40 0.97 -23.83 6.52
CA HIS A 40 2.26 -23.17 6.35
C HIS A 40 2.81 -23.45 4.93
N SER A 41 2.70 -24.69 4.46
CA SER A 41 3.08 -25.07 3.09
C SER A 41 2.40 -26.36 2.61
N TYR A 42 2.43 -26.61 1.31
CA TYR A 42 2.00 -27.87 0.70
C TYR A 42 2.81 -28.20 -0.56
N ALA A 43 2.85 -29.48 -0.93
CA ALA A 43 3.52 -29.97 -2.14
C ALA A 43 2.50 -30.28 -3.25
N GLU A 44 2.97 -30.47 -4.48
CA GLU A 44 2.13 -31.08 -5.51
C GLU A 44 1.74 -32.51 -5.09
N PRO A 45 0.53 -32.98 -5.45
CA PRO A 45 0.13 -34.35 -5.20
C PRO A 45 1.12 -35.36 -5.78
N ASP A 46 1.54 -36.31 -4.94
CA ASP A 46 2.31 -37.48 -5.34
C ASP A 46 1.68 -38.73 -4.71
N ASN A 47 1.62 -39.83 -5.45
CA ASN A 47 1.00 -41.09 -5.01
C ASN A 47 -0.43 -40.91 -4.41
N ALA A 48 -1.26 -40.08 -5.04
CA ALA A 48 -2.61 -39.72 -4.59
C ALA A 48 -2.68 -39.06 -3.18
N HIS A 49 -1.56 -38.55 -2.68
CA HIS A 49 -1.50 -37.81 -1.43
C HIS A 49 -0.87 -36.45 -1.64
N VAL A 50 -1.33 -35.47 -0.88
CA VAL A 50 -0.69 -34.18 -0.76
C VAL A 50 0.06 -34.11 0.56
N LYS A 51 1.33 -33.69 0.51
CA LYS A 51 2.10 -33.38 1.71
C LYS A 51 1.78 -31.95 2.14
N VAL A 52 1.39 -31.78 3.38
CA VAL A 52 0.99 -30.49 3.97
C VAL A 52 1.76 -30.24 5.26
N ALA A 53 2.10 -28.98 5.53
CA ALA A 53 2.56 -28.51 6.83
C ALA A 53 1.49 -27.59 7.41
N LEU A 54 0.93 -27.96 8.56
CA LEU A 54 -0.08 -27.19 9.27
C LEU A 54 0.56 -25.98 9.95
N LYS A 55 -0.14 -24.84 9.94
CA LYS A 55 0.26 -23.62 10.62
C LYS A 55 -0.34 -23.60 12.03
N ASP A 56 0.46 -23.20 13.02
CA ASP A 56 0.11 -23.00 14.44
C ASP A 56 -0.49 -24.20 15.19
N ILE A 57 -0.61 -25.36 14.53
CA ILE A 57 -1.20 -26.57 15.08
C ILE A 57 -0.26 -27.75 14.82
N GLU A 58 -0.11 -28.57 15.84
CA GLU A 58 0.54 -29.87 15.74
C GLU A 58 -0.42 -30.97 16.15
N PHE A 59 -0.34 -32.09 15.44
CA PHE A 59 -0.90 -33.34 15.92
C PHE A 59 0.25 -34.19 16.40
N LYS A 60 0.19 -34.68 17.64
CA LYS A 60 1.15 -35.67 18.16
C LYS A 60 2.63 -35.23 18.00
N GLY A 61 2.91 -33.94 18.11
CA GLY A 61 4.24 -33.35 17.97
C GLY A 61 4.72 -33.17 16.52
N PHE A 62 3.83 -33.26 15.53
CA PHE A 62 4.14 -33.06 14.13
C PHE A 62 3.17 -32.06 13.48
N ASN A 63 3.73 -31.09 12.76
CA ASN A 63 2.96 -30.21 11.89
C ASN A 63 2.82 -30.74 10.45
N THR A 64 3.67 -31.69 10.03
CA THR A 64 3.72 -32.16 8.63
C THR A 64 3.01 -33.51 8.46
N TRP A 65 2.14 -33.61 7.46
CA TRP A 65 1.28 -34.77 7.23
C TRP A 65 1.03 -35.02 5.74
N TYR A 66 0.64 -36.25 5.40
CA TYR A 66 0.09 -36.62 4.10
C TYR A 66 -1.42 -36.78 4.20
N ALA A 67 -2.15 -36.11 3.32
CA ALA A 67 -3.59 -36.20 3.19
C ALA A 67 -3.95 -36.85 1.85
N TYR A 68 -4.93 -37.75 1.84
CA TYR A 68 -5.42 -38.35 0.60
C TYR A 68 -6.21 -37.31 -0.21
N VAL A 69 -5.82 -37.06 -1.46
CA VAL A 69 -6.38 -35.97 -2.27
C VAL A 69 -7.87 -36.11 -2.55
N GLY A 70 -8.42 -37.33 -2.51
CA GLY A 70 -9.86 -37.54 -2.69
C GLY A 70 -10.71 -37.15 -1.47
N HIS A 71 -10.11 -36.87 -0.31
CA HIS A 71 -10.82 -36.52 0.92
C HIS A 71 -10.58 -35.08 1.37
N VAL A 72 -9.72 -34.33 0.68
CA VAL A 72 -9.34 -32.98 1.07
C VAL A 72 -9.32 -32.05 -0.12
N GLU A 73 -9.55 -30.77 0.15
CA GLU A 73 -9.44 -29.69 -0.80
C GLU A 73 -8.45 -28.65 -0.24
N ILE A 74 -7.51 -28.18 -1.06
CA ILE A 74 -6.66 -27.05 -0.69
C ILE A 74 -7.22 -25.81 -1.35
N THR A 75 -7.67 -24.85 -0.53
CA THR A 75 -8.13 -23.56 -1.00
C THR A 75 -7.08 -22.50 -0.69
N VAL A 76 -6.81 -21.62 -1.66
CA VAL A 76 -6.01 -20.42 -1.43
C VAL A 76 -6.98 -19.25 -1.45
N SER A 77 -6.96 -18.43 -0.40
CA SER A 77 -7.77 -17.21 -0.33
C SER A 77 -7.56 -16.36 -1.59
N GLU A 78 -8.66 -15.96 -2.24
CA GLU A 78 -8.62 -15.07 -3.41
C GLU A 78 -7.89 -13.76 -3.11
N THR A 79 -8.04 -13.25 -1.89
CA THR A 79 -7.30 -12.11 -1.35
C THR A 79 -5.79 -12.35 -1.41
N ILE A 80 -5.28 -13.48 -0.93
CA ILE A 80 -3.84 -13.75 -1.00
C ILE A 80 -3.35 -13.90 -2.43
N LYS A 81 -4.13 -14.55 -3.29
CA LYS A 81 -3.80 -14.64 -4.71
C LYS A 81 -3.66 -13.25 -5.33
N ALA A 82 -4.58 -12.34 -5.01
CA ALA A 82 -4.52 -10.98 -5.51
C ALA A 82 -3.33 -10.18 -4.92
N TYR A 83 -2.99 -10.37 -3.63
CA TYR A 83 -1.79 -9.74 -3.03
C TYR A 83 -0.51 -10.20 -3.73
N ARG A 84 -0.44 -11.49 -4.05
CA ARG A 84 0.67 -12.10 -4.79
C ARG A 84 0.80 -11.54 -6.19
N ASP A 85 -0.31 -11.39 -6.90
CA ASP A 85 -0.33 -10.79 -8.24
C ASP A 85 0.15 -9.33 -8.18
N LEU A 86 -0.33 -8.54 -7.22
CA LEU A 86 0.14 -7.15 -7.01
C LEU A 86 1.61 -7.07 -6.61
N ALA A 87 2.08 -8.00 -5.77
CA ALA A 87 3.47 -8.08 -5.36
C ALA A 87 4.40 -8.36 -6.55
N LEU A 88 4.00 -9.30 -7.41
CA LEU A 88 4.75 -9.63 -8.63
C LEU A 88 4.82 -8.43 -9.58
N ASP A 89 3.69 -7.77 -9.83
CA ASP A 89 3.63 -6.61 -10.71
C ASP A 89 4.45 -5.44 -10.15
N ARG A 90 4.38 -5.19 -8.84
CA ARG A 90 5.17 -4.13 -8.19
C ARG A 90 6.66 -4.43 -8.23
N LEU A 91 7.06 -5.66 -7.94
CA LEU A 91 8.46 -6.07 -8.00
C LEU A 91 9.02 -5.93 -9.41
N GLU A 92 8.26 -6.34 -10.43
CA GLU A 92 8.60 -6.16 -11.84
C GLU A 92 8.82 -4.68 -12.19
N GLN A 93 7.87 -3.81 -11.83
CA GLN A 93 7.99 -2.36 -12.06
C GLN A 93 9.24 -1.76 -11.40
N LEU A 94 9.51 -2.14 -10.15
CA LEU A 94 10.68 -1.65 -9.41
C LEU A 94 11.98 -2.12 -10.05
N MET A 95 12.04 -3.37 -10.53
CA MET A 95 13.21 -3.91 -11.22
C MET A 95 13.45 -3.25 -12.57
N LEU A 96 12.39 -3.01 -13.35
CA LEU A 96 12.49 -2.31 -14.64
C LEU A 96 12.89 -0.83 -14.48
N ALA A 97 12.54 -0.21 -13.36
CA ALA A 97 12.90 1.16 -13.03
C ALA A 97 14.32 1.33 -12.48
N LEU A 98 15.05 0.24 -12.25
CA LEU A 98 16.44 0.33 -11.81
C LEU A 98 17.30 1.04 -12.87
N PRO A 99 18.35 1.79 -12.46
CA PRO A 99 19.18 2.51 -13.40
C PRO A 99 19.84 1.55 -14.40
N GLN A 100 19.55 1.74 -15.70
CA GLN A 100 20.03 0.88 -16.79
C GLN A 100 21.55 0.96 -17.01
N GLU A 101 22.26 1.85 -16.35
CA GLU A 101 23.73 1.89 -16.39
C GLU A 101 24.36 1.39 -15.08
N SER A 102 23.54 0.95 -14.12
CA SER A 102 24.00 0.46 -12.82
C SER A 102 24.31 -1.03 -12.86
N GLN A 103 25.59 -1.36 -12.78
CA GLN A 103 26.05 -2.75 -12.62
C GLN A 103 25.52 -3.39 -11.32
N GLU A 104 25.26 -2.59 -10.28
CA GLU A 104 24.70 -3.04 -9.01
C GLU A 104 23.26 -3.54 -9.15
N ALA A 105 22.47 -2.89 -10.01
CA ALA A 105 21.12 -3.34 -10.35
C ALA A 105 21.13 -4.70 -11.06
N ASP A 106 22.07 -4.88 -11.99
CA ASP A 106 22.22 -6.15 -12.71
C ASP A 106 22.64 -7.29 -11.78
N TYR A 107 23.57 -7.02 -10.85
CA TYR A 107 23.95 -7.99 -9.83
C TYR A 107 22.81 -8.36 -8.89
N PHE A 108 21.96 -7.38 -8.52
CA PHE A 108 20.78 -7.64 -7.72
C PHE A 108 19.85 -8.63 -8.44
N VAL A 109 19.47 -8.34 -9.69
CA VAL A 109 18.54 -9.20 -10.44
C VAL A 109 19.15 -10.59 -10.71
N ASP A 110 20.43 -10.69 -11.08
CA ASP A 110 21.13 -11.97 -11.29
C ASP A 110 21.11 -12.86 -10.03
N LYS A 111 21.38 -12.28 -8.85
CA LYS A 111 21.40 -13.00 -7.58
C LYS A 111 20.06 -13.69 -7.31
N TYR A 112 18.95 -12.96 -7.43
CA TYR A 112 17.63 -13.54 -7.17
C TYR A 112 17.21 -14.56 -8.24
N LEU A 113 17.57 -14.33 -9.51
CA LEU A 113 17.34 -15.30 -10.56
C LEU A 113 18.00 -16.65 -10.25
N ARG A 114 19.24 -16.62 -9.75
CA ARG A 114 19.98 -17.84 -9.36
C ARG A 114 19.37 -18.53 -8.15
N ILE A 115 19.04 -17.77 -7.10
CA ILE A 115 18.40 -18.29 -5.88
C ILE A 115 17.11 -19.04 -6.25
N TYR A 116 16.22 -18.42 -7.00
CA TYR A 116 14.93 -19.05 -7.34
C TYR A 116 15.04 -20.12 -8.43
N SER A 117 16.12 -20.13 -9.22
CA SER A 117 16.41 -21.21 -10.17
C SER A 117 17.15 -22.40 -9.54
N GLY A 118 17.51 -22.34 -8.26
CA GLY A 118 18.36 -23.36 -7.62
C GLY A 118 19.77 -23.45 -8.22
N LEU A 119 20.26 -22.35 -8.80
CA LEU A 119 21.57 -22.28 -9.42
C LEU A 119 22.63 -21.85 -8.39
N PRO A 120 23.90 -22.26 -8.58
CA PRO A 120 24.98 -21.80 -7.73
C PRO A 120 25.20 -20.29 -7.87
N ASP A 121 25.77 -19.70 -6.82
CA ASP A 121 26.19 -18.31 -6.80
C ASP A 121 27.11 -18.00 -7.99
N ARG A 122 26.99 -16.76 -8.48
CA ARG A 122 27.86 -16.23 -9.53
C ARG A 122 29.32 -16.18 -9.02
N PRO A 123 30.32 -16.61 -9.81
CA PRO A 123 31.73 -16.35 -9.51
C PRO A 123 32.01 -14.86 -9.33
N GLU A 124 32.86 -14.49 -8.38
CA GLU A 124 33.07 -13.11 -7.94
C GLU A 124 33.47 -12.17 -9.11
N ASP A 125 34.23 -12.69 -10.07
CA ASP A 125 34.76 -12.01 -11.26
C ASP A 125 33.86 -12.05 -12.51
N ALA A 126 32.72 -12.75 -12.46
CA ALA A 126 31.85 -12.90 -13.63
C ALA A 126 30.90 -11.70 -13.81
N LEU A 127 30.64 -11.25 -15.04
CA LEU A 127 29.58 -10.28 -15.28
C LEU A 127 28.19 -10.86 -14.94
N PRO A 128 27.21 -10.02 -14.56
CA PRO A 128 25.84 -10.46 -14.33
C PRO A 128 25.24 -11.12 -15.58
N TYR A 129 24.32 -12.06 -15.37
CA TYR A 129 23.64 -12.87 -16.39
C TYR A 129 24.51 -13.86 -17.17
N ARG A 130 25.82 -13.93 -16.89
CA ARG A 130 26.74 -14.84 -17.56
C ARG A 130 26.30 -16.31 -17.35
N GLY A 131 26.12 -17.00 -18.48
CA GLY A 131 25.71 -18.42 -18.52
C GLY A 131 24.21 -18.65 -18.32
N LEU A 132 23.41 -17.59 -18.18
CA LEU A 132 21.95 -17.66 -18.05
C LEU A 132 21.23 -17.42 -19.39
N TYR A 133 21.81 -16.57 -20.25
CA TYR A 133 21.29 -16.24 -21.58
C TYR A 133 22.35 -16.41 -22.67
N GLY A 134 21.91 -16.56 -23.93
CA GLY A 134 22.80 -16.74 -25.09
C GLY A 134 23.66 -15.51 -25.41
N THR A 135 24.75 -15.64 -26.17
CA THR A 135 25.83 -14.63 -26.28
C THR A 135 25.58 -13.45 -27.22
N ASN A 136 24.41 -13.33 -27.84
CA ASN A 136 24.17 -12.39 -28.95
C ASN A 136 23.14 -11.28 -28.63
N ALA A 137 22.78 -11.06 -27.37
CA ALA A 137 21.82 -10.01 -26.98
C ALA A 137 22.49 -8.83 -26.27
N SER A 138 21.83 -7.67 -26.29
CA SER A 138 22.27 -6.49 -25.55
C SER A 138 22.03 -6.66 -24.03
N MET A 139 22.65 -5.82 -23.20
CA MET A 139 22.40 -5.83 -21.76
C MET A 139 20.93 -5.54 -21.43
N ASP A 140 20.27 -4.68 -22.21
CA ASP A 140 18.84 -4.37 -22.02
C ASP A 140 17.96 -5.58 -22.35
N ASP A 141 18.34 -6.39 -23.36
CA ASP A 141 17.65 -7.64 -23.66
C ASP A 141 17.80 -8.65 -22.52
N TYR A 142 18.99 -8.75 -21.91
CA TYR A 142 19.21 -9.63 -20.76
C TYR A 142 18.42 -9.19 -19.54
N ARG A 143 18.31 -7.88 -19.27
CA ARG A 143 17.51 -7.36 -18.15
C ARG A 143 16.04 -7.70 -18.31
N ASN A 144 15.47 -7.43 -19.48
CA ASN A 144 14.06 -7.72 -19.75
C ASN A 144 13.77 -9.22 -19.66
N ALA A 145 14.67 -10.06 -20.20
CA ALA A 145 14.57 -11.51 -20.09
C ALA A 145 14.69 -11.97 -18.62
N ALA A 146 15.58 -11.35 -17.84
CA ALA A 146 15.79 -11.69 -16.43
C ALA A 146 14.62 -11.33 -15.54
N VAL A 147 14.05 -10.13 -15.69
CA VAL A 147 12.85 -9.74 -14.94
C VAL A 147 11.68 -10.66 -15.29
N SER A 148 11.47 -10.94 -16.58
CA SER A 148 10.41 -11.85 -17.03
C SER A 148 10.56 -13.26 -16.47
N ARG A 149 11.78 -13.81 -16.49
CA ARG A 149 12.06 -15.15 -15.95
C ARG A 149 11.93 -15.18 -14.43
N LEU A 150 12.38 -14.14 -13.74
CA LEU A 150 12.25 -14.02 -12.30
C LEU A 150 10.78 -13.97 -11.86
N LYS A 151 9.92 -13.24 -12.58
CA LYS A 151 8.46 -13.22 -12.35
C LYS A 151 7.86 -14.62 -12.44
N GLN A 152 8.21 -15.40 -13.46
CA GLN A 152 7.73 -16.78 -13.62
C GLN A 152 8.16 -17.68 -12.47
N LEU A 153 9.44 -17.63 -12.08
CA LEU A 153 9.97 -18.44 -10.99
C LEU A 153 9.29 -18.09 -9.67
N ILE A 154 9.12 -16.80 -9.37
CA ILE A 154 8.43 -16.38 -8.14
C ILE A 154 6.97 -16.85 -8.18
N LEU A 155 6.26 -16.71 -9.29
CA LEU A 155 4.88 -17.20 -9.43
C LEU A 155 4.75 -18.71 -9.12
N GLU A 156 5.69 -19.53 -9.58
CA GLU A 156 5.73 -20.97 -9.29
C GLU A 156 6.00 -21.27 -7.80
N LEU A 157 6.71 -20.38 -7.12
CA LEU A 157 7.17 -20.52 -5.74
C LEU A 157 6.25 -19.85 -4.72
N LEU A 158 5.35 -18.95 -5.12
CA LEU A 158 4.44 -18.26 -4.20
C LEU A 158 3.48 -19.22 -3.48
N LYS A 159 3.43 -20.52 -3.78
CA LYS A 159 2.76 -21.51 -2.92
C LYS A 159 3.40 -21.70 -1.54
N TYR A 160 4.60 -21.15 -1.31
CA TYR A 160 5.34 -21.19 -0.05
C TYR A 160 5.29 -19.82 0.65
N GLU A 161 4.85 -19.77 1.91
CA GLU A 161 4.72 -18.52 2.67
C GLU A 161 6.07 -17.80 2.86
N GLU A 162 7.17 -18.55 2.93
CA GLU A 162 8.52 -17.99 3.06
C GLU A 162 8.92 -17.15 1.83
N VAL A 163 8.36 -17.47 0.67
CA VAL A 163 8.57 -16.72 -0.57
C VAL A 163 7.81 -15.40 -0.51
N ASP A 164 6.60 -15.38 0.09
CA ASP A 164 5.85 -14.14 0.29
C ASP A 164 6.64 -13.16 1.19
N VAL A 165 7.28 -13.66 2.26
CA VAL A 165 8.13 -12.87 3.17
C VAL A 165 9.33 -12.26 2.44
N GLU A 166 10.02 -13.05 1.63
CA GLU A 166 11.20 -12.57 0.89
C GLU A 166 10.80 -11.53 -0.17
N VAL A 167 9.72 -11.77 -0.90
CA VAL A 167 9.20 -10.83 -1.91
C VAL A 167 8.79 -9.51 -1.26
N ASP A 168 8.06 -9.54 -0.13
CA ASP A 168 7.72 -8.34 0.66
C ASP A 168 8.99 -7.55 1.04
N ALA A 169 10.01 -8.24 1.58
CA ALA A 169 11.26 -7.62 1.98
C ALA A 169 11.99 -6.95 0.80
N GLN A 170 12.00 -7.57 -0.38
CA GLN A 170 12.61 -6.98 -1.57
C GLN A 170 11.85 -5.76 -2.08
N ILE A 171 10.51 -5.82 -2.10
CA ILE A 171 9.69 -4.68 -2.50
C ILE A 171 9.92 -3.49 -1.56
N ARG A 172 9.99 -3.74 -0.25
CA ARG A 172 10.30 -2.70 0.74
C ARG A 172 11.68 -2.11 0.53
N LYS A 173 12.70 -2.94 0.38
CA LYS A 173 14.07 -2.49 0.15
C LYS A 173 14.20 -1.63 -1.10
N LEU A 174 13.65 -2.09 -2.22
CA LEU A 174 13.67 -1.36 -3.50
C LEU A 174 12.82 -0.08 -3.46
N SER A 175 11.78 -0.05 -2.63
CA SER A 175 10.93 1.12 -2.41
C SER A 175 11.45 2.05 -1.30
N ASN A 176 12.60 1.76 -0.70
CA ASN A 176 13.14 2.47 0.46
C ASN A 176 12.16 2.56 1.66
N LEU A 177 11.41 1.49 1.89
CA LEU A 177 10.47 1.34 3.00
C LEU A 177 11.14 0.63 4.19
N PRO A 178 10.69 0.89 5.43
CA PRO A 178 11.16 0.15 6.59
C PRO A 178 10.79 -1.34 6.47
N PRO A 179 11.59 -2.25 7.06
CA PRO A 179 11.24 -3.67 7.12
C PRO A 179 9.88 -3.88 7.79
N LYS A 180 9.14 -4.89 7.33
CA LYS A 180 7.91 -5.36 7.98
C LYS A 180 8.25 -5.88 9.38
N ALA A 181 7.42 -5.55 10.38
CA ALA A 181 7.51 -6.16 11.71
C ALA A 181 7.33 -7.69 11.62
N ALA A 182 7.98 -8.43 12.53
CA ALA A 182 8.04 -9.90 12.45
C ALA A 182 6.66 -10.55 12.65
N GLU A 183 5.81 -9.89 13.42
CA GLU A 183 4.46 -10.29 13.79
C GLU A 183 3.39 -10.07 12.70
N HIS A 184 3.71 -9.33 11.64
CA HIS A 184 2.75 -9.04 10.57
C HIS A 184 2.84 -10.05 9.42
N ASP A 185 1.72 -10.33 8.77
CA ASP A 185 1.69 -11.15 7.56
C ASP A 185 2.40 -10.43 6.38
N PRO A 186 2.97 -11.18 5.40
CA PRO A 186 3.53 -10.60 4.18
C PRO A 186 2.56 -9.65 3.47
N TYR A 187 3.10 -8.62 2.81
CA TYR A 187 2.38 -7.63 2.01
C TYR A 187 1.47 -6.66 2.77
N VAL A 188 1.37 -6.81 4.09
CA VAL A 188 0.69 -5.85 4.96
C VAL A 188 1.25 -4.45 4.72
N ARG A 189 0.41 -3.51 4.30
CA ARG A 189 0.78 -2.12 3.98
C ARG A 189 1.73 -1.99 2.78
N LEU A 190 1.75 -2.97 1.86
CA LEU A 190 2.36 -2.82 0.53
C LEU A 190 1.32 -2.58 -0.56
N PHE A 191 0.12 -3.13 -0.41
CA PHE A 191 -0.95 -3.09 -1.41
C PHE A 191 -2.32 -2.89 -0.75
N GLU A 192 -3.24 -2.27 -1.47
CA GLU A 192 -4.68 -2.32 -1.18
C GLU A 192 -5.33 -3.31 -2.15
N LEU A 193 -6.11 -4.27 -1.63
CA LEU A 193 -6.90 -5.18 -2.46
C LEU A 193 -8.35 -4.77 -2.51
N LYS A 194 -8.87 -4.59 -3.72
CA LYS A 194 -10.32 -4.63 -3.96
C LYS A 194 -10.76 -6.09 -3.99
N THR A 195 -11.35 -6.60 -2.91
CA THR A 195 -11.97 -7.93 -2.91
C THR A 195 -13.38 -7.87 -3.51
N ALA A 196 -13.80 -8.96 -4.16
CA ALA A 196 -15.11 -9.10 -4.80
C ALA A 196 -16.27 -9.34 -3.80
N GLU A 197 -15.97 -9.57 -2.52
CA GLU A 197 -16.93 -9.43 -1.44
C GLU A 197 -16.74 -8.06 -0.76
N PRO A 198 -17.81 -7.33 -0.44
CA PRO A 198 -17.70 -6.07 0.30
C PRO A 198 -17.02 -6.37 1.63
N ASP A 199 -15.83 -5.79 1.81
CA ASP A 199 -15.18 -5.80 3.10
C ASP A 199 -16.13 -5.10 4.08
N PRO A 200 -16.55 -5.74 5.19
CA PRO A 200 -17.31 -5.06 6.23
C PRO A 200 -16.59 -3.82 6.82
N LEU A 201 -15.31 -3.60 6.47
CA LEU A 201 -14.48 -2.43 6.77
C LEU A 201 -14.28 -1.44 5.60
N ASP A 202 -14.84 -1.70 4.41
CA ASP A 202 -14.82 -0.79 3.24
C ASP A 202 -16.27 -0.58 2.75
N PRO A 203 -17.05 0.30 3.41
CA PRO A 203 -18.44 0.52 3.05
C PRO A 203 -18.59 1.07 1.62
N ASP A 204 -19.65 0.61 0.95
CA ASP A 204 -20.02 0.93 -0.43
C ASP A 204 -19.80 2.43 -0.79
N PRO A 205 -19.15 2.74 -1.95
CA PRO A 205 -18.97 4.11 -2.46
C PRO A 205 -20.20 5.02 -2.39
N GLY A 206 -21.40 4.44 -2.43
CA GLY A 206 -22.67 5.15 -2.37
C GLY A 206 -23.15 5.56 -0.97
N VAL A 207 -22.45 5.19 0.12
CA VAL A 207 -22.85 5.57 1.48
C VAL A 207 -22.57 7.06 1.69
N VAL A 208 -23.62 7.86 1.64
CA VAL A 208 -23.64 9.20 2.21
C VAL A 208 -23.58 9.05 3.72
N ILE A 209 -22.48 9.47 4.35
CA ILE A 209 -22.41 9.51 5.80
C ILE A 209 -23.42 10.55 6.25
N THR A 210 -24.57 10.11 6.77
CA THR A 210 -25.62 11.01 7.24
C THR A 210 -25.34 11.30 8.72
N PRO A 211 -24.93 12.52 9.09
CA PRO A 211 -24.43 12.75 10.45
C PRO A 211 -25.54 12.65 11.49
N GLY A 212 -25.28 11.94 12.58
CA GLY A 212 -25.99 12.14 13.86
C GLY A 212 -25.49 13.39 14.60
N SER A 213 -24.23 13.82 14.35
CA SER A 213 -23.63 15.06 14.87
C SER A 213 -22.34 15.51 14.17
N GLU A 214 -21.52 14.61 13.60
CA GLU A 214 -20.26 14.91 12.89
C GLU A 214 -19.89 13.80 11.87
N TYR A 215 -19.08 14.11 10.85
CA TYR A 215 -18.57 13.16 9.85
C TYR A 215 -17.35 12.37 10.34
N VAL A 216 -16.44 13.04 11.04
CA VAL A 216 -15.21 12.44 11.60
C VAL A 216 -14.94 12.94 13.02
N THR A 217 -14.49 12.05 13.88
CA THR A 217 -14.11 12.38 15.27
C THR A 217 -12.61 12.68 15.39
N THR A 218 -12.21 13.40 16.45
CA THR A 218 -10.79 13.60 16.80
C THR A 218 -10.04 12.26 16.95
N ALA A 219 -10.68 11.25 17.55
CA ALA A 219 -10.07 9.94 17.75
C ALA A 219 -9.78 9.23 16.41
N GLN A 220 -10.69 9.32 15.45
CA GLN A 220 -10.47 8.79 14.10
C GLN A 220 -9.32 9.52 13.42
N LEU A 221 -9.27 10.86 13.46
CA LEU A 221 -8.19 11.62 12.84
C LEU A 221 -6.81 11.30 13.45
N LEU A 222 -6.72 11.10 14.77
CA LEU A 222 -5.48 10.68 15.45
C LEU A 222 -5.04 9.27 15.03
N THR A 223 -6.00 8.35 14.89
CA THR A 223 -5.75 6.98 14.40
C THR A 223 -5.18 7.00 12.98
N ILE A 224 -5.81 7.75 12.06
CA ILE A 224 -5.35 7.85 10.68
C ILE A 224 -3.98 8.53 10.60
N ALA A 225 -3.74 9.57 11.40
CA ALA A 225 -2.46 10.26 11.46
C ALA A 225 -1.34 9.42 12.12
N GLY A 226 -1.66 8.27 12.72
CA GLY A 226 -0.70 7.38 13.37
C GLY A 226 -0.01 8.01 14.58
N THR A 227 -0.68 8.91 15.30
CA THR A 227 -0.08 9.63 16.44
C THR A 227 -1.06 9.85 17.58
N ARG A 228 -0.54 9.86 18.81
CA ARG A 228 -1.29 10.22 20.03
C ARG A 228 -0.81 11.54 20.65
N ASP A 229 0.29 12.09 20.17
CA ASP A 229 1.00 13.21 20.80
C ASP A 229 0.43 14.58 20.40
N LEU A 230 -0.58 14.61 19.52
CA LEU A 230 -1.15 15.82 18.93
C LEU A 230 -2.64 16.01 19.26
N VAL A 231 -3.15 15.39 20.33
CA VAL A 231 -4.57 15.46 20.76
C VAL A 231 -5.12 16.89 20.71
N ASP A 232 -4.50 17.85 21.43
CA ASP A 232 -5.01 19.24 21.51
C ASP A 232 -5.13 19.90 20.14
N ARG A 233 -4.20 19.58 19.23
CA ARG A 233 -4.19 20.11 17.87
C ARG A 233 -5.32 19.51 17.04
N PHE A 234 -5.52 18.19 17.12
CA PHE A 234 -6.61 17.54 16.42
C PHE A 234 -7.96 18.00 16.98
N GLU A 235 -8.11 18.15 18.30
CA GLU A 235 -9.32 18.73 18.91
C GLU A 235 -9.63 20.13 18.38
N ALA A 236 -8.61 20.98 18.20
CA ALA A 236 -8.78 22.32 17.63
C ALA A 236 -9.13 22.31 16.13
N LEU A 237 -8.73 21.28 15.39
CA LEU A 237 -8.93 21.17 13.93
C LEU A 237 -10.21 20.43 13.55
N THR A 238 -10.65 19.45 14.34
CA THR A 238 -11.80 18.57 14.04
C THR A 238 -13.08 19.35 13.69
N PRO A 239 -13.47 20.44 14.40
CA PRO A 239 -14.63 21.22 14.00
C PRO A 239 -14.48 21.85 12.61
N GLY A 240 -13.27 22.33 12.29
CA GLY A 240 -12.95 22.89 10.98
C GLY A 240 -12.93 21.85 9.87
N VAL A 241 -12.50 20.62 10.16
CA VAL A 241 -12.58 19.47 9.23
C VAL A 241 -14.02 19.16 8.90
N ASN A 242 -14.87 18.91 9.91
CA ASN A 242 -16.28 18.60 9.68
C ASN A 242 -17.03 19.70 8.94
N ALA A 243 -16.81 20.97 9.30
CA ALA A 243 -17.40 22.10 8.60
C ALA A 243 -16.94 22.21 7.13
N THR A 244 -15.68 21.85 6.85
CA THR A 244 -15.14 21.83 5.48
C THR A 244 -15.74 20.68 4.67
N LEU A 245 -15.85 19.48 5.25
CA LEU A 245 -16.45 18.32 4.59
C LEU A 245 -17.90 18.61 4.16
N GLU A 246 -18.69 19.17 5.07
CA GLU A 246 -20.07 19.62 4.79
C GLU A 246 -20.10 20.66 3.68
N ARG A 247 -19.34 21.76 3.83
CA ARG A 247 -19.40 22.92 2.92
C ARG A 247 -19.11 22.55 1.45
N TYR A 248 -18.18 21.63 1.23
CA TYR A 248 -17.72 21.26 -0.13
C TYR A 248 -18.28 19.91 -0.60
N ASN A 249 -19.33 19.41 0.06
CA ASN A 249 -19.99 18.15 -0.27
C ASN A 249 -19.03 16.95 -0.35
N ILE A 250 -18.04 16.93 0.55
CA ILE A 250 -17.09 15.83 0.74
C ILE A 250 -17.68 14.89 1.79
N THR A 251 -18.82 14.29 1.48
CA THR A 251 -19.74 13.69 2.47
C THR A 251 -19.97 12.20 2.29
N THR A 252 -19.57 11.64 1.14
CA THR A 252 -19.53 10.18 0.94
C THR A 252 -18.28 9.60 1.58
N TYR A 253 -18.34 8.33 1.97
CA TYR A 253 -17.18 7.60 2.49
C TYR A 253 -15.89 7.79 1.66
N LEU A 254 -15.93 7.56 0.34
CA LEU A 254 -14.74 7.70 -0.51
C LEU A 254 -14.21 9.13 -0.59
N ARG A 255 -15.09 10.12 -0.74
CA ARG A 255 -14.67 11.53 -0.72
C ARG A 255 -13.96 11.90 0.57
N ILE A 256 -14.50 11.48 1.72
CA ILE A 256 -13.90 11.79 3.03
C ILE A 256 -12.53 11.11 3.14
N THR A 257 -12.44 9.81 2.85
CA THR A 257 -11.18 9.06 2.99
C THR A 257 -10.09 9.59 2.06
N HIS A 258 -10.40 9.87 0.80
CA HIS A 258 -9.45 10.49 -0.13
C HIS A 258 -9.06 11.90 0.27
N PHE A 259 -10.02 12.72 0.72
CA PHE A 259 -9.73 14.08 1.18
C PHE A 259 -8.76 14.05 2.36
N LEU A 260 -9.07 13.25 3.39
CA LEU A 260 -8.23 13.08 4.58
C LEU A 260 -6.83 12.60 4.22
N ALA A 261 -6.73 11.59 3.33
CA ALA A 261 -5.46 11.06 2.90
C ALA A 261 -4.53 12.12 2.30
N GLN A 262 -5.09 12.94 1.41
CA GLN A 262 -4.34 13.97 0.72
C GLN A 262 -3.94 15.09 1.68
N VAL A 263 -4.85 15.59 2.53
CA VAL A 263 -4.50 16.66 3.48
C VAL A 263 -3.53 16.17 4.56
N MET A 264 -3.55 14.89 4.93
CA MET A 264 -2.56 14.32 5.84
C MET A 264 -1.18 14.30 5.21
N HIS A 265 -1.05 13.83 3.97
CA HIS A 265 0.23 13.85 3.26
C HIS A 265 0.79 15.28 3.15
N GLU A 266 0.00 16.22 2.65
CA GLU A 266 0.43 17.61 2.38
C GLU A 266 0.81 18.41 3.64
N SER A 267 0.31 17.98 4.81
CA SER A 267 0.55 18.66 6.09
C SER A 267 1.45 17.86 7.05
N GLY A 268 1.96 16.70 6.62
CA GLY A 268 2.76 15.79 7.46
C GLY A 268 1.96 15.24 8.65
N GLY A 269 0.69 14.88 8.43
CA GLY A 269 -0.25 14.42 9.45
C GLY A 269 -0.77 15.57 10.31
N PHE A 270 -1.18 16.68 9.69
CA PHE A 270 -1.67 17.92 10.33
C PHE A 270 -0.63 18.66 11.19
N ARG A 271 0.64 18.25 11.15
CA ARG A 271 1.74 18.87 11.89
C ARG A 271 2.05 20.28 11.39
N TYR A 272 2.00 20.49 10.08
CA TYR A 272 2.43 21.73 9.44
C TYR A 272 1.24 22.44 8.78
N LEU A 273 0.93 23.65 9.25
CA LEU A 273 -0.07 24.56 8.63
C LEU A 273 0.59 25.68 7.81
N LYS A 274 1.92 25.63 7.72
CA LYS A 274 2.76 26.63 7.08
C LYS A 274 4.02 25.93 6.61
N GLU A 275 4.42 26.20 5.38
CA GLU A 275 5.71 25.75 4.86
C GLU A 275 6.85 26.24 5.76
N LEU A 276 7.82 25.37 6.04
CA LEU A 276 9.06 25.75 6.71
C LEU A 276 9.90 26.60 5.74
N TRP A 277 9.98 27.90 6.01
CA TRP A 277 10.70 28.83 5.14
C TRP A 277 12.20 28.87 5.47
N GLY A 278 13.03 28.67 4.46
CA GLY A 278 14.50 28.75 4.50
C GLY A 278 15.03 28.69 3.07
N PRO A 279 16.16 29.34 2.72
CA PRO A 279 16.54 29.51 1.32
C PRO A 279 16.74 28.15 0.61
N THR A 280 15.71 27.69 -0.11
CA THR A 280 15.74 26.52 -0.97
C THR A 280 15.57 26.95 -2.43
N ALA A 281 16.05 26.13 -3.36
CA ALA A 281 15.88 26.39 -4.78
C ALA A 281 14.40 26.50 -5.19
N ALA A 282 13.52 25.72 -4.55
CA ALA A 282 12.08 25.77 -4.78
C ALA A 282 11.46 27.09 -4.30
N GLN A 283 11.78 27.53 -3.07
CA GLN A 283 11.25 28.77 -2.50
C GLN A 283 11.76 30.01 -3.23
N ALA A 284 12.99 29.98 -3.74
CA ALA A 284 13.52 31.03 -4.61
C ALA A 284 12.69 31.19 -5.89
N GLY A 285 12.10 30.10 -6.39
CA GLY A 285 11.25 30.08 -7.58
C GLY A 285 9.87 30.71 -7.41
N TYR A 286 9.46 31.08 -6.19
CA TYR A 286 8.18 31.77 -5.97
C TYR A 286 8.23 33.25 -6.32
N GLU A 287 9.38 33.90 -6.17
CA GLU A 287 9.53 35.33 -6.42
C GLU A 287 9.44 35.62 -7.94
N GLY A 288 8.62 36.58 -8.34
CA GLY A 288 8.44 36.94 -9.76
C GLY A 288 7.65 35.91 -10.59
N ARG A 289 7.14 34.83 -9.99
CA ARG A 289 6.44 33.77 -10.72
C ARG A 289 5.04 34.22 -11.17
N SER A 290 4.91 34.47 -12.48
CA SER A 290 3.68 35.04 -13.06
C SER A 290 2.45 34.12 -12.97
N ASP A 291 2.62 32.80 -13.07
CA ASP A 291 1.55 31.80 -12.90
C ASP A 291 0.96 31.79 -11.48
N LEU A 292 1.78 32.11 -10.47
CA LEU A 292 1.34 32.29 -9.09
C LEU A 292 0.77 33.69 -8.82
N GLY A 293 0.83 34.60 -9.79
CA GLY A 293 0.48 36.00 -9.64
C GLY A 293 1.44 36.79 -8.74
N ASN A 294 2.64 36.26 -8.48
CA ASN A 294 3.65 36.88 -7.63
C ASN A 294 4.40 37.97 -8.43
N THR A 295 3.72 39.07 -8.74
CA THR A 295 4.22 40.14 -9.62
C THR A 295 4.80 41.33 -8.85
N GLN A 296 4.76 41.31 -7.52
CA GLN A 296 5.31 42.37 -6.67
C GLN A 296 6.49 41.84 -5.85
N SER A 297 7.47 42.71 -5.61
CA SER A 297 8.64 42.37 -4.78
C SER A 297 8.22 41.86 -3.40
N GLY A 298 8.70 40.68 -3.03
CA GLY A 298 8.42 40.01 -1.75
C GLY A 298 7.18 39.11 -1.78
N ASP A 299 6.51 38.97 -2.92
CA ASP A 299 5.35 38.10 -3.06
C ASP A 299 5.69 36.63 -2.84
N GLY A 300 6.89 36.19 -3.22
CA GLY A 300 7.31 34.81 -3.04
C GLY A 300 7.24 34.38 -1.58
N PHE A 301 7.81 35.20 -0.68
CA PHE A 301 7.71 34.94 0.76
C PHE A 301 6.31 35.22 1.30
N ARG A 302 5.68 36.33 0.89
CA ARG A 302 4.38 36.75 1.44
C ARG A 302 3.29 35.70 1.20
N PHE A 303 3.27 35.11 0.01
CA PHE A 303 2.30 34.11 -0.45
C PHE A 303 2.88 32.70 -0.57
N ARG A 304 3.87 32.38 0.26
CA ARG A 304 4.36 31.01 0.48
C ARG A 304 3.25 30.05 0.97
N GLY A 305 3.51 28.75 0.89
CA GLY A 305 2.57 27.70 1.25
C GLY A 305 2.02 27.81 2.68
N ARG A 306 0.69 27.78 2.81
CA ARG A 306 -0.04 27.73 4.10
C ARG A 306 -1.29 26.86 3.99
N GLY A 307 -1.81 26.47 5.16
CA GLY A 307 -2.95 25.57 5.27
C GLY A 307 -2.58 24.13 4.96
N LEU A 308 -3.57 23.24 5.02
CA LEU A 308 -3.33 21.80 4.88
C LEU A 308 -3.00 21.35 3.45
N ILE A 309 -3.27 22.18 2.44
CA ILE A 309 -2.99 21.88 1.02
C ILE A 309 -1.84 22.73 0.45
N GLN A 310 -1.09 23.44 1.31
CA GLN A 310 -0.01 24.35 0.89
C GLN A 310 -0.47 25.41 -0.16
N LEU A 311 -1.53 26.16 0.15
CA LEU A 311 -2.02 27.24 -0.71
C LEU A 311 -0.90 28.26 -0.96
N THR A 312 -0.52 28.43 -2.22
CA THR A 312 0.66 29.22 -2.62
C THR A 312 0.32 30.19 -3.75
N GLY A 313 0.90 31.40 -3.70
CA GLY A 313 0.80 32.41 -4.76
C GLY A 313 -0.32 33.43 -4.56
N ARG A 314 -0.03 34.72 -4.81
CA ARG A 314 -0.98 35.84 -4.69
C ARG A 314 -2.29 35.58 -5.44
N TYR A 315 -2.21 34.97 -6.62
CA TYR A 315 -3.37 34.63 -7.44
C TYR A 315 -4.34 33.72 -6.68
N ASN A 316 -3.83 32.65 -6.07
CA ASN A 316 -4.64 31.68 -5.33
C ASN A 316 -5.19 32.29 -4.04
N TYR A 317 -4.39 33.07 -3.31
CA TYR A 317 -4.85 33.81 -2.14
C TYR A 317 -6.02 34.74 -2.46
N ARG A 318 -5.95 35.49 -3.57
CA ARG A 318 -7.04 36.38 -4.00
C ARG A 318 -8.33 35.62 -4.31
N LEU A 319 -8.23 34.47 -4.97
CA LEU A 319 -9.42 33.69 -5.32
C LEU A 319 -10.04 33.04 -4.09
N PHE A 320 -9.22 32.53 -3.18
CA PHE A 320 -9.69 32.03 -1.89
C PHE A 320 -10.32 33.14 -1.05
N SER A 321 -9.75 34.36 -1.04
CA SER A 321 -10.35 35.53 -0.39
C SER A 321 -11.75 35.83 -0.91
N ASN A 322 -11.93 35.80 -2.23
CA ASN A 322 -13.21 36.08 -2.86
C ASN A 322 -14.28 35.03 -2.53
N ASP A 323 -13.89 33.75 -2.45
CA ASP A 323 -14.80 32.65 -2.13
C ASP A 323 -15.26 32.68 -0.66
N ILE A 324 -14.32 32.95 0.25
CA ILE A 324 -14.58 32.95 1.70
C ILE A 324 -15.10 34.30 2.21
N GLY A 325 -14.88 35.39 1.47
CA GLY A 325 -15.23 36.75 1.89
C GLY A 325 -14.28 37.34 2.95
N VAL A 326 -13.04 36.86 3.02
CA VAL A 326 -12.01 37.31 3.98
C VAL A 326 -10.77 37.76 3.21
N ASP A 327 -10.19 38.90 3.57
CA ASP A 327 -9.01 39.43 2.87
C ASP A 327 -7.70 38.76 3.31
N PHE A 328 -7.42 37.58 2.72
CA PHE A 328 -6.14 36.88 2.86
C PHE A 328 -5.00 37.49 2.04
N VAL A 329 -5.27 38.44 1.13
CA VAL A 329 -4.20 39.11 0.38
C VAL A 329 -3.48 40.09 1.30
N SER A 330 -4.24 40.83 2.10
CA SER A 330 -3.70 41.69 3.14
C SER A 330 -3.24 40.90 4.37
N ASN A 331 -3.90 39.79 4.70
CA ASN A 331 -3.63 38.99 5.91
C ASN A 331 -3.34 37.51 5.60
N PRO A 332 -2.25 37.18 4.87
CA PRO A 332 -2.03 35.82 4.38
C PRO A 332 -1.75 34.79 5.48
N ASP A 333 -1.28 35.22 6.65
CA ASP A 333 -1.01 34.30 7.77
C ASP A 333 -2.29 33.72 8.40
N LEU A 334 -3.47 34.30 8.14
CA LEU A 334 -4.74 33.69 8.56
C LEU A 334 -4.97 32.32 7.93
N VAL A 335 -4.44 32.06 6.72
CA VAL A 335 -4.55 30.75 6.05
C VAL A 335 -3.82 29.63 6.82
N ALA A 336 -2.87 29.98 7.70
CA ALA A 336 -2.21 29.00 8.57
C ALA A 336 -2.96 28.75 9.90
N GLN A 337 -4.17 29.27 10.05
CA GLN A 337 -4.96 29.18 11.29
C GLN A 337 -6.30 28.48 11.05
N PRO A 338 -6.80 27.65 11.98
CA PRO A 338 -8.18 27.18 11.93
C PRO A 338 -9.17 28.36 12.00
N PRO A 339 -10.31 28.28 11.29
CA PRO A 339 -10.74 27.20 10.39
C PRO A 339 -10.13 27.32 8.97
N TYR A 340 -9.50 28.44 8.62
CA TYR A 340 -9.05 28.75 7.26
C TYR A 340 -8.04 27.77 6.70
N ALA A 341 -7.17 27.20 7.54
CA ALA A 341 -6.20 26.19 7.14
C ALA A 341 -6.85 24.94 6.52
N VAL A 342 -8.04 24.57 7.01
CA VAL A 342 -8.80 23.42 6.53
C VAL A 342 -9.71 23.83 5.38
N LEU A 343 -10.36 24.99 5.48
CA LEU A 343 -11.20 25.53 4.41
C LEU A 343 -10.45 25.74 3.10
N ALA A 344 -9.17 26.13 3.15
CA ALA A 344 -8.32 26.27 1.97
C ALA A 344 -8.15 24.93 1.23
N ALA A 345 -8.08 23.82 1.97
CA ALA A 345 -7.99 22.49 1.39
C ALA A 345 -9.31 22.07 0.72
N GLY A 346 -10.45 22.28 1.39
CA GLY A 346 -11.76 22.01 0.80
C GLY A 346 -12.07 22.89 -0.42
N TRP A 347 -11.70 24.17 -0.38
CA TRP A 347 -11.83 25.08 -1.52
C TRP A 347 -11.02 24.61 -2.73
N PHE A 348 -9.77 24.21 -2.51
CA PHE A 348 -8.93 23.67 -3.57
C PHE A 348 -9.54 22.38 -4.15
N TRP A 349 -10.03 21.49 -3.28
CA TRP A 349 -10.66 20.24 -3.64
C TRP A 349 -11.88 20.43 -4.55
N ASP A 350 -12.79 21.32 -4.15
CA ASP A 350 -14.01 21.63 -4.90
C ASP A 350 -13.69 22.29 -6.24
N ARG A 351 -12.86 23.35 -6.23
CA ARG A 351 -12.47 24.09 -7.42
C ARG A 351 -11.81 23.22 -8.49
N ASN A 352 -11.13 22.16 -8.07
CA ASN A 352 -10.47 21.20 -8.95
C ASN A 352 -11.32 19.96 -9.25
N ASN A 353 -12.61 19.94 -8.90
CA ASN A 353 -13.54 18.84 -9.13
C ASN A 353 -12.97 17.47 -8.72
N ILE A 354 -12.40 17.39 -7.53
CA ILE A 354 -11.72 16.17 -7.05
C ILE A 354 -12.73 15.14 -6.53
N ASN A 355 -13.91 15.57 -6.08
CA ASN A 355 -15.01 14.65 -5.68
C ASN A 355 -15.26 13.57 -6.74
N ALA A 356 -15.35 13.94 -8.02
CA ALA A 356 -15.58 12.98 -9.11
C ALA A 356 -14.47 11.93 -9.27
N LEU A 357 -13.24 12.26 -8.89
CA LEU A 357 -12.11 11.32 -8.91
C LEU A 357 -12.11 10.40 -7.68
N ALA A 358 -12.49 10.94 -6.52
CA ALA A 358 -12.65 10.17 -5.30
C ALA A 358 -13.84 9.21 -5.39
N ASP A 359 -14.94 9.60 -6.04
CA ASP A 359 -16.16 8.78 -6.23
C ASP A 359 -15.89 7.48 -6.99
N ILE A 360 -14.85 7.45 -7.82
CA ILE A 360 -14.39 6.24 -8.55
C ILE A 360 -13.16 5.60 -7.91
N ASP A 361 -12.78 6.05 -6.71
CA ASP A 361 -11.65 5.56 -5.92
C ASP A 361 -10.29 5.64 -6.63
N ASP A 362 -10.07 6.65 -7.49
CA ASP A 362 -8.84 6.82 -8.26
C ASP A 362 -7.81 7.70 -7.53
N ALA A 363 -7.11 7.11 -6.57
CA ALA A 363 -6.09 7.79 -5.77
C ALA A 363 -4.95 8.39 -6.61
N TYR A 364 -4.64 7.80 -7.77
CA TYR A 364 -3.62 8.29 -8.68
C TYR A 364 -4.08 9.55 -9.42
N ALA A 365 -5.33 9.58 -9.90
CA ALA A 365 -5.90 10.78 -10.51
C ALA A 365 -6.09 11.91 -9.49
N VAL A 366 -6.56 11.58 -8.27
CA VAL A 366 -6.64 12.54 -7.16
C VAL A 366 -5.26 13.15 -6.88
N THR A 367 -4.23 12.32 -6.73
CA THR A 367 -2.86 12.77 -6.48
C THR A 367 -2.31 13.64 -7.61
N ARG A 368 -2.51 13.24 -8.87
CA ARG A 368 -2.11 14.06 -10.03
C ARG A 368 -2.81 15.41 -10.06
N ARG A 369 -4.10 15.47 -9.66
CA ARG A 369 -4.87 16.71 -9.63
C ARG A 369 -4.36 17.68 -8.57
N ILE A 370 -3.87 17.16 -7.44
CA ILE A 370 -3.36 17.96 -6.32
C ILE A 370 -1.91 18.39 -6.56
N ASN A 371 -1.05 17.45 -6.93
CA ASN A 371 0.39 17.67 -6.96
C ASN A 371 0.95 17.95 -8.37
N GLY A 372 0.18 17.73 -9.43
CA GLY A 372 0.65 17.80 -10.82
C GLY A 372 1.50 16.59 -11.25
N GLY A 373 1.64 15.58 -10.38
CA GLY A 373 2.42 14.37 -10.59
C GLY A 373 2.05 13.30 -9.56
N LEU A 374 2.94 12.32 -9.32
CA LEU A 374 2.73 11.24 -8.34
C LEU A 374 3.67 11.34 -7.14
N ASN A 375 4.19 12.54 -6.84
CA ASN A 375 5.10 12.70 -5.71
C ASN A 375 4.38 12.34 -4.40
N GLY A 376 5.01 11.47 -3.62
CA GLY A 376 4.45 11.00 -2.34
C GLY A 376 3.25 10.05 -2.49
N ILE A 377 2.99 9.48 -3.67
CA ILE A 377 1.82 8.61 -3.90
C ILE A 377 1.71 7.46 -2.88
N ASN A 378 2.82 6.84 -2.49
CA ASN A 378 2.78 5.73 -1.53
C ASN A 378 2.29 6.19 -0.15
N ASP A 379 2.77 7.32 0.35
CA ASP A 379 2.34 7.88 1.65
C ASP A 379 0.87 8.33 1.62
N ARG A 380 0.40 8.83 0.47
CA ARG A 380 -1.03 9.15 0.25
C ARG A 380 -1.88 7.88 0.25
N LEU A 381 -1.42 6.79 -0.36
CA LEU A 381 -2.10 5.50 -0.33
C LEU A 381 -2.11 4.91 1.10
N ASP A 382 -1.02 5.05 1.86
CA ASP A 382 -0.99 4.63 3.26
C ASP A 382 -2.05 5.38 4.09
N TYR A 383 -2.13 6.71 3.96
CA TYR A 383 -3.17 7.48 4.65
C TYR A 383 -4.58 7.15 4.14
N LEU A 384 -4.75 6.84 2.85
CA LEU A 384 -6.04 6.42 2.30
C LEU A 384 -6.49 5.10 2.91
N HIS A 385 -5.60 4.12 2.96
CA HIS A 385 -5.85 2.85 3.63
C HIS A 385 -6.28 3.06 5.09
N TYR A 386 -5.51 3.85 5.85
CA TYR A 386 -5.85 4.12 7.25
C TYR A 386 -7.17 4.86 7.41
N ALA A 387 -7.48 5.80 6.53
CA ALA A 387 -8.77 6.49 6.53
C ALA A 387 -9.91 5.53 6.27
N LYS A 388 -9.75 4.63 5.29
CA LYS A 388 -10.76 3.63 4.91
C LYS A 388 -11.10 2.68 6.06
N ILE A 389 -10.11 2.11 6.74
CA ILE A 389 -10.35 1.15 7.82
C ILE A 389 -10.78 1.80 9.15
N THR A 390 -10.66 3.12 9.29
CA THR A 390 -10.96 3.87 10.54
C THR A 390 -12.37 4.46 10.53
N LEU A 391 -12.89 4.76 9.35
CA LEU A 391 -14.23 5.31 9.13
C LEU A 391 -15.21 4.19 8.85
#